data_AF-A0A945GLE3-F1
#
_entry.id   AF-A0A945GLE3-F1
#
_cell.length_a   1.000
_cell.length_b   1.000
_cell.length_c   1.000
_cell.angle_alpha   90.00
_cell.angle_beta   90.00
_cell.angle_gamma   90.00
#
_symmetry.space_group_name_H-M   'P 1'
#
loop_
_entity.id
_entity.type
_entity.pdbx_description
1 polymer ?
#
loop_
_entity_poly.entity_id
_entity_poly.type
_entity_poly.pdbx_seq_one_letter_code
_entity_poly.pdbx_strand_id
1 'polypeptide(L)' 'IRFHDPEFHRREMTLLSSRNALKEDFARILPLLEGGQIDAQAWITHRAGYGDVIERFSTWLDPQERALKVVLEM' A
#
# COMPACT_ATOMS: atom_id res chain seq x y z
N ILE A 1 2.92 27.19 -42.84
CA ILE A 1 1.77 27.57 -41.98
C ILE A 1 2.34 27.83 -40.58
N ARG A 2 2.10 29.02 -40.01
CA ARG A 2 2.44 29.36 -38.61
C ARG A 2 1.18 29.95 -38.00
N PHE A 3 0.70 29.37 -36.89
CA PHE A 3 -0.41 29.93 -36.12
C PHE A 3 0.01 30.07 -34.66
N HIS A 4 -0.43 31.16 -34.06
CA HIS A 4 -0.11 31.55 -32.70
C HIS A 4 -1.18 30.99 -31.76
N ASP A 5 -0.93 29.78 -31.27
CA ASP A 5 -1.76 29.13 -30.23
C ASP A 5 -0.92 28.93 -28.96
N PRO A 6 -0.83 29.96 -28.09
CA PRO A 6 -0.03 29.90 -26.87
C PRO A 6 -0.61 28.94 -25.81
N GLU A 7 -1.82 28.39 -26.04
CA GLU A 7 -2.50 27.48 -25.12
C GLU A 7 -2.44 26.01 -25.60
N PHE A 8 -1.84 25.74 -26.75
CA PHE A 8 -1.59 24.40 -27.26
C PHE A 8 -0.75 23.61 -26.22
N HIS A 9 -1.27 22.48 -25.73
CA HIS A 9 -0.76 21.63 -24.64
C HIS A 9 -1.05 22.01 -23.16
N ARG A 10 -1.66 23.15 -22.85
CA ARG A 10 -1.78 23.61 -21.44
C ARG A 10 -2.71 22.77 -20.55
N ARG A 11 -3.57 21.93 -21.13
CA ARG A 11 -4.58 21.12 -20.42
C ARG A 11 -4.40 19.60 -20.57
N GLU A 12 -3.24 19.15 -21.03
CA GLU A 12 -3.04 17.74 -21.40
C GLU A 12 -2.67 16.82 -20.23
N MET A 13 -2.29 17.36 -19.07
CA MET A 13 -1.82 16.56 -17.95
C MET A 13 -2.38 17.03 -16.62
N THR A 14 -2.91 16.08 -15.85
CA THR A 14 -3.26 16.27 -14.43
C THR A 14 -2.28 15.48 -13.59
N LEU A 15 -1.55 16.17 -12.72
CA LEU A 15 -0.67 15.55 -11.73
C LEU A 15 -1.37 15.56 -10.37
N LEU A 16 -1.58 14.38 -9.80
CA LEU A 16 -2.12 14.21 -8.46
C LEU A 16 -1.00 13.86 -7.49
N SER A 17 -1.04 14.43 -6.29
CA SER A 17 -0.19 14.03 -5.17
C SER A 17 -1.01 13.31 -4.10
N SER A 18 -0.38 12.38 -3.40
CA SER A 18 -1.00 11.64 -2.29
C SER A 18 -0.37 12.02 -0.95
N ARG A 19 -1.15 11.92 0.12
CA ARG A 19 -0.68 11.93 1.50
C ARG A 19 -0.90 10.56 2.15
N ASN A 20 -0.29 10.34 3.31
CA ASN A 20 -0.66 9.21 4.17
C ASN A 20 -2.10 9.34 4.67
N ALA A 21 -2.71 8.20 4.99
CA ALA A 21 -4.03 8.11 5.57
C ALA A 21 -4.10 8.81 6.94
N LEU A 22 -5.19 9.51 7.20
CA LEU A 22 -5.55 10.10 8.49
C LEU A 22 -6.54 9.19 9.22
N LYS A 23 -6.83 9.51 10.48
CA LYS A 23 -7.75 8.72 11.34
C LYS A 23 -9.11 8.47 10.69
N GLU A 24 -9.65 9.47 9.99
CA GLU A 24 -10.95 9.41 9.32
C GLU A 24 -10.95 8.41 8.16
N ASP A 25 -9.80 8.26 7.48
CA ASP A 25 -9.63 7.28 6.41
C ASP A 25 -9.76 5.84 6.98
N PHE A 26 -9.20 5.58 8.17
CA PHE A 26 -9.36 4.29 8.86
C PHE A 26 -10.81 4.05 9.28
N ALA A 27 -11.50 5.05 9.83
CA ALA A 27 -12.91 4.94 10.21
C ALA A 27 -13.81 4.54 9.02
N ARG A 28 -13.44 4.95 7.80
CA ARG A 28 -14.09 4.51 6.56
C ARG A 28 -13.71 3.10 6.13
N ILE A 29 -12.45 2.70 6.28
CA ILE A 29 -11.93 1.43 5.77
C ILE A 29 -12.30 0.24 6.68
N LEU A 30 -12.32 0.42 8.00
CA LEU A 30 -12.62 -0.63 8.97
C LEU A 30 -13.93 -1.38 8.68
N PRO A 31 -15.09 -0.72 8.44
CA PRO A 31 -16.33 -1.42 8.12
C PRO A 31 -16.26 -2.21 6.80
N LEU A 32 -15.43 -1.78 5.84
CA LEU A 32 -15.24 -2.49 4.57
C LEU A 32 -14.44 -3.78 4.77
N LEU A 33 -13.45 -3.76 5.68
CA LEU A 33 -12.71 -4.95 6.08
C LEU A 33 -13.62 -5.92 6.84
N GLU A 34 -14.35 -5.42 7.84
CA GLU A 34 -15.27 -6.21 8.68
C GLU A 34 -16.41 -6.82 7.87
N GLY A 35 -16.92 -6.06 6.88
CA GLY A 35 -17.94 -6.52 5.93
C GLY A 35 -17.42 -7.44 4.83
N GLY A 36 -16.13 -7.78 4.82
CA GLY A 36 -15.51 -8.66 3.83
C GLY A 36 -15.44 -8.10 2.40
N GLN A 37 -15.73 -6.80 2.22
CA GLN A 37 -15.62 -6.12 0.93
C GLN A 37 -14.16 -5.89 0.55
N ILE A 38 -13.29 -5.81 1.56
CA ILE A 38 -11.83 -5.81 1.40
C ILE A 38 -11.28 -7.00 2.17
N ASP A 39 -10.70 -7.96 1.45
CA ASP A 39 -9.97 -9.07 2.06
C ASP A 39 -8.48 -8.70 2.23
N ALA A 40 -8.10 -8.28 3.43
CA ALA A 40 -6.71 -7.99 3.77
C ALA A 40 -5.88 -9.25 4.05
N GLN A 41 -6.49 -10.42 4.25
CA GLN A 41 -5.75 -11.67 4.52
C GLN A 41 -4.92 -12.07 3.31
N ALA A 42 -5.40 -11.79 2.09
CA ALA A 42 -4.69 -12.06 0.85
C ALA A 42 -3.30 -11.39 0.75
N TRP A 43 -3.02 -10.36 1.55
CA TRP A 43 -1.73 -9.67 1.55
C TRP A 43 -0.74 -10.23 2.58
N ILE A 44 -1.21 -11.00 3.56
CA ILE A 44 -0.37 -11.59 4.61
C ILE A 44 0.36 -12.79 4.02
N THR A 45 1.62 -12.59 3.63
CA THR A 45 2.42 -13.68 3.05
C THR A 45 3.12 -14.52 4.12
N HIS A 46 3.36 -13.95 5.30
CA HIS A 46 4.08 -14.62 6.38
C HIS A 46 3.45 -14.34 7.74
N ARG A 47 3.55 -15.34 8.62
CA ARG A 47 3.25 -15.26 10.04
C ARG A 47 4.45 -15.77 10.82
N ALA A 48 4.77 -15.13 11.92
CA ALA A 48 5.88 -15.53 12.78
C ALA A 48 5.52 -15.27 14.25
N GLY A 49 6.01 -16.11 15.16
CA GLY A 49 5.90 -15.84 16.58
C GLY A 49 6.73 -14.60 16.94
N TYR A 50 6.27 -13.83 17.93
CA TYR A 50 6.98 -12.65 18.40
C TYR A 50 8.44 -12.96 18.83
N GLY A 51 8.68 -14.15 19.40
CA GLY A 51 10.01 -14.61 19.81
C GLY A 51 10.97 -14.85 18.64
N ASP A 52 10.47 -15.20 17.45
CA ASP A 52 11.28 -15.60 16.30
C ASP A 52 11.72 -14.42 15.41
N VAL A 53 11.28 -13.21 15.76
CA VAL A 53 11.42 -12.03 14.90
C VAL A 53 12.88 -11.74 14.62
N ILE A 54 13.72 -11.76 15.66
CA ILE A 54 15.12 -11.37 15.53
C ILE A 54 15.87 -12.37 14.65
N GLU A 55 15.60 -13.67 14.79
CA GLU A 55 16.24 -14.69 13.98
C GLU A 55 15.76 -14.66 12.51
N ARG A 56 14.48 -14.37 12.28
CA ARG A 56 13.86 -14.45 10.95
C ARG A 56 13.84 -13.14 10.16
N PHE A 57 14.06 -12.00 10.81
CA PHE A 57 13.90 -10.70 10.15
C PHE A 57 14.77 -10.56 8.89
N SER A 58 16.02 -11.04 8.96
CA SER A 58 16.96 -10.95 7.84
C SER A 58 16.49 -11.75 6.63
N THR A 59 15.77 -12.87 6.82
CA THR A 59 15.28 -13.67 5.70
C THR A 59 14.20 -12.93 4.94
N TRP A 60 13.28 -12.23 5.62
CA TRP A 60 12.22 -11.45 4.96
C TRP A 60 12.71 -10.28 4.10
N LEU A 61 13.97 -9.86 4.28
CA LEU A 61 14.60 -8.84 3.44
C LEU A 61 15.10 -9.41 2.10
N ASP A 62 15.24 -10.72 1.98
CA ASP A 62 15.58 -11.37 0.72
C ASP A 62 14.38 -11.28 -0.25
N PRO A 63 14.53 -10.65 -1.44
CA PRO A 63 13.48 -10.61 -2.45
C PRO A 63 12.95 -12.01 -2.85
N GLN A 64 13.76 -13.06 -2.70
CA GLN A 64 13.36 -14.44 -3.00
C GLN A 64 12.30 -14.98 -2.04
N GLU A 65 12.25 -14.47 -0.79
CA GLU A 65 11.21 -14.84 0.17
C GLU A 65 9.85 -14.24 -0.19
N ARG A 66 9.81 -13.26 -1.11
CA ARG A 66 8.56 -12.61 -1.57
C ARG A 66 7.69 -12.12 -0.40
N ALA A 67 8.34 -11.68 0.67
CA ALA A 67 7.66 -11.10 1.82
C ALA A 67 6.97 -9.78 1.41
N LEU A 68 5.66 -9.70 1.64
CA LEU A 68 4.84 -8.51 1.39
C LEU A 68 4.33 -7.94 2.71
N LYS A 69 3.69 -8.80 3.51
CA LYS A 69 3.25 -8.47 4.86
C LYS A 69 3.53 -9.66 5.78
N VAL A 70 4.43 -9.43 6.74
CA VAL A 70 4.67 -10.35 7.85
C VAL A 70 3.83 -9.87 9.03
N VAL A 71 3.04 -10.76 9.62
CA VAL A 71 2.28 -10.49 10.85
C VAL A 71 2.90 -11.28 11.99
N LEU A 72 3.09 -10.60 13.11
CA LEU A 72 3.63 -11.22 14.32
C LEU A 72 2.47 -11.70 15.19
N GLU A 73 2.58 -12.94 15.66
CA GLU A 73 1.63 -13.57 16.57
C GLU A 73 2.21 -13.57 17.99
N MET A 74 1.37 -13.23 18.97
CA MET A 74 1.71 -13.24 20.40
C MET A 74 1.52 -14.62 21.01
#